data_AF-X6ERJ1-F1
#
_entry.id   AF-X6ERJ1-F1
#
_cell.length_a   1.000
_cell.length_b   1.000
_cell.length_c   1.000
_cell.angle_alpha   90.00
_cell.angle_beta   90.00
_cell.angle_gamma   90.00
#
_symmetry.space_group_name_H-M   'P 1'
#
loop_
_entity.id
_entity.type
_entity.pdbx_description
1 polymer ?
#
loop_
_entity_poly.entity_id
_entity_poly.type
_entity_poly.pdbx_seq_one_letter_code
_entity_poly.pdbx_strand_id
1 'polypeptide(L)'
;MNRIATSSQTDALSDRERAVAERFASGLTYREIGEALFIAPSTVRTHIAAIYEKLGVNNKIALASQINGAALAVLAPSLAEASPVLAIFPIECLSGDERWRRFADGLSSDISIDLARYADLPVIAFHTMKSLGSKRVDFAADGKALGATYIVSGQLRAHDRRVRLTIELADARSGVSLWSERYDRPVETIFELQDSLTESVINVLAGSNGALATIGRNEIIRKPPSSLRAYDLYLLGVEQHNTFSRAGNAAAIRLLSRALELDPTLVRGWTELAYAYSIQSCHGFGGDINGAIERWLAAVENALRFDPMDSSAQNCLCDVMGCLGDFEAAERALQRAFEYGSNHADTLVLLAGSRALVVGDPAEAMPFIERAMRLNPLAPAWYFGMQGRILFAAGRHREAIASLRRATPDSPNVIMFLALAHAAIGEGVEAAGLAARLQTEFPEFSIERFIAGYPVANPDAVKAIRQAAKLAKLG
;
A
#
# COMPACT_ATOMS: atom_id res chain seq x y z
N MET A 1 -55.95 -14.94 -9.71
CA MET A 1 -55.50 -15.97 -8.75
C MET A 1 -54.44 -16.82 -9.44
N ASN A 2 -53.18 -16.67 -9.02
CA ASN A 2 -52.17 -17.75 -8.92
C ASN A 2 -50.88 -17.09 -8.42
N ARG A 3 -50.80 -16.93 -7.09
CA ARG A 3 -49.52 -16.77 -6.39
C ARG A 3 -48.82 -18.12 -6.48
N ILE A 4 -47.78 -18.22 -7.30
CA ILE A 4 -46.81 -19.30 -7.14
C ILE A 4 -46.06 -18.97 -5.85
N ALA A 5 -46.42 -19.67 -4.78
CA ALA A 5 -45.64 -19.68 -3.56
C ALA A 5 -44.29 -20.30 -3.88
N THR A 6 -43.22 -19.51 -3.86
CA THR A 6 -41.86 -20.04 -3.74
C THR A 6 -41.77 -20.76 -2.40
N SER A 7 -41.93 -22.09 -2.40
CA SER A 7 -41.58 -22.93 -1.26
C SER A 7 -40.13 -22.64 -0.89
N SER A 8 -39.85 -22.23 0.35
CA SER A 8 -38.48 -22.01 0.77
C SER A 8 -37.73 -23.35 0.71
N GLN A 9 -36.60 -23.41 0.00
CA GLN A 9 -35.79 -24.63 -0.17
C GLN A 9 -35.35 -25.26 1.17
N THR A 10 -35.53 -24.56 2.30
CA THR A 10 -35.35 -25.01 3.68
C THR A 10 -36.38 -26.05 4.16
N ASP A 11 -37.45 -26.31 3.41
CA ASP A 11 -38.43 -27.37 3.70
C ASP A 11 -37.86 -28.79 3.49
N ALA A 12 -36.72 -28.92 2.80
CA ALA A 12 -36.03 -30.18 2.57
C ALA A 12 -35.20 -30.69 3.77
N LEU A 13 -35.04 -29.88 4.83
CA LEU A 13 -34.28 -30.22 6.02
C LEU A 13 -35.16 -30.87 7.09
N SER A 14 -34.66 -31.92 7.75
CA SER A 14 -35.26 -32.42 9.00
C SER A 14 -35.14 -31.37 10.12
N ASP A 15 -35.96 -31.47 11.16
CA ASP A 15 -35.90 -30.54 12.31
C ASP A 15 -34.50 -30.47 12.93
N ARG A 16 -33.78 -31.60 12.96
CA ARG A 16 -32.43 -31.69 13.48
C ARG A 16 -31.41 -31.02 12.56
N GLU A 17 -31.54 -31.19 11.26
CA GLU A 17 -30.71 -30.49 10.27
C GLU A 17 -30.99 -29.00 10.26
N ARG A 18 -32.25 -28.58 10.41
CA ARG A 18 -32.63 -27.16 10.54
C ARG A 18 -32.01 -26.53 11.78
N ALA A 19 -32.09 -27.19 12.93
CA ALA A 19 -31.49 -26.72 14.17
C ALA A 19 -29.96 -26.60 14.09
N VAL A 20 -29.29 -27.51 13.36
CA VAL A 20 -27.85 -27.42 13.05
C VAL A 20 -27.57 -26.28 12.07
N ALA A 21 -28.36 -26.17 10.99
CA ALA A 21 -28.21 -25.16 9.95
C ALA A 21 -28.35 -23.73 10.50
N GLU A 22 -29.36 -23.47 11.33
CA GLU A 22 -29.61 -22.16 11.96
C GLU A 22 -28.46 -21.73 12.87
N ARG A 23 -27.98 -22.65 13.74
CA ARG A 23 -26.85 -22.35 14.65
C ARG A 23 -25.54 -22.18 13.90
N PHE A 24 -25.35 -22.95 12.83
CA PHE A 24 -24.16 -22.80 12.00
C PHE A 24 -24.21 -21.50 11.18
N ALA A 25 -25.38 -21.14 10.63
CA ALA A 25 -25.63 -19.89 9.94
C ALA A 25 -25.47 -18.67 10.86
N SER A 26 -25.78 -18.79 12.15
CA SER A 26 -25.60 -17.72 13.14
C SER A 26 -24.16 -17.58 13.68
N GLY A 27 -23.21 -18.39 13.19
CA GLY A 27 -21.80 -18.18 13.45
C GLY A 27 -21.13 -19.23 14.35
N LEU A 28 -21.88 -20.12 15.01
CA LEU A 28 -21.32 -21.06 15.97
C LEU A 28 -20.37 -22.08 15.31
N THR A 29 -19.34 -22.48 16.05
CA THR A 29 -18.39 -23.54 15.69
C THR A 29 -19.02 -24.93 15.86
N TYR A 30 -18.44 -25.95 15.24
CA TYR A 30 -18.92 -27.33 15.40
C TYR A 30 -18.92 -27.81 16.85
N ARG A 31 -18.02 -27.28 17.68
CA ARG A 31 -17.97 -27.61 19.10
C ARG A 31 -19.15 -27.00 19.84
N GLU A 32 -19.39 -25.70 19.66
CA GLU A 32 -20.49 -24.99 20.30
C GLU A 32 -21.86 -25.55 19.87
N ILE A 33 -22.01 -25.91 18.59
CA ILE A 33 -23.22 -26.57 18.09
C ILE A 33 -23.38 -27.96 18.72
N GLY A 34 -22.28 -28.71 18.81
CA GLY A 34 -22.27 -30.04 19.42
C GLY A 34 -22.67 -29.99 20.90
N GLU A 35 -22.13 -29.04 21.64
CA GLU A 35 -22.50 -28.76 23.04
C GLU A 35 -23.98 -28.34 23.15
N ALA A 36 -24.44 -27.43 22.30
CA ALA A 36 -25.82 -26.93 22.32
C ALA A 36 -26.88 -27.97 21.91
N LEU A 37 -26.51 -28.95 21.08
CA LEU A 37 -27.42 -29.98 20.56
C LEU A 37 -27.15 -31.37 21.14
N PHE A 38 -26.24 -31.48 22.12
CA PHE A 38 -25.81 -32.73 22.75
C PHE A 38 -25.37 -33.80 21.72
N ILE A 39 -24.56 -33.41 20.75
CA ILE A 39 -23.98 -34.30 19.73
C ILE A 39 -22.48 -34.07 19.57
N ALA A 40 -21.77 -35.08 19.07
CA ALA A 40 -20.34 -34.94 18.81
C ALA A 40 -20.08 -33.90 17.68
N PRO A 41 -18.99 -33.11 17.75
CA PRO A 41 -18.63 -32.17 16.68
C PRO A 41 -18.44 -32.85 15.29
N SER A 42 -18.06 -34.13 15.27
CA SER A 42 -18.01 -34.95 14.06
C SER A 42 -19.41 -35.16 13.46
N THR A 43 -20.42 -35.40 14.30
CA THR A 43 -21.83 -35.52 13.88
C THR A 43 -22.37 -34.19 13.34
N VAL A 44 -21.99 -33.05 13.93
CA VAL A 44 -22.31 -31.72 13.38
C VAL A 44 -21.76 -31.57 11.97
N ARG A 45 -20.49 -31.95 11.75
CA ARG A 45 -19.87 -31.91 10.42
C ARG A 45 -20.62 -32.78 9.40
N THR A 46 -21.05 -33.98 9.79
CA THR A 46 -21.85 -34.87 8.92
C THR A 46 -23.19 -34.23 8.56
N HIS A 47 -23.89 -33.62 9.52
CA HIS A 47 -25.12 -32.88 9.23
C HIS A 47 -24.88 -31.72 8.27
N ILE A 48 -23.83 -30.92 8.48
CA ILE A 48 -23.51 -29.79 7.58
C ILE A 48 -23.24 -30.27 6.15
N ALA A 49 -22.53 -31.37 5.95
CA ALA A 49 -22.32 -31.94 4.62
C ALA A 49 -23.63 -32.34 3.94
N ALA A 50 -24.54 -33.01 4.66
CA ALA A 50 -25.85 -33.39 4.16
C ALA A 50 -26.75 -32.17 3.88
N ILE A 51 -26.69 -31.14 4.73
CA ILE A 51 -27.42 -29.88 4.55
C ILE A 51 -26.94 -29.16 3.28
N TYR A 52 -25.63 -29.08 3.06
CA TYR A 52 -25.04 -28.48 1.86
C TYR A 52 -25.52 -29.18 0.60
N GLU A 53 -25.51 -30.51 0.59
CA GLU A 53 -26.00 -31.31 -0.52
C GLU A 53 -27.51 -31.08 -0.78
N LYS A 54 -28.34 -31.15 0.27
CA LYS A 54 -29.81 -30.97 0.17
C LYS A 54 -30.22 -29.58 -0.33
N LEU A 55 -29.47 -28.55 0.08
CA LEU A 55 -29.77 -27.17 -0.25
C LEU A 55 -29.02 -26.64 -1.49
N GLY A 56 -28.12 -27.45 -2.07
CA GLY A 56 -27.27 -27.04 -3.18
C GLY A 56 -26.34 -25.88 -2.84
N VAL A 57 -25.98 -25.71 -1.56
CA VAL A 57 -25.05 -24.68 -1.10
C VAL A 57 -23.69 -25.30 -0.82
N ASN A 58 -22.62 -24.55 -1.03
CA ASN A 58 -21.26 -25.02 -0.86
C ASN A 58 -20.51 -24.32 0.27
N ASN A 59 -21.10 -23.29 0.88
CA ASN A 59 -20.48 -22.56 1.98
C ASN A 59 -21.49 -22.01 2.99
N LYS A 60 -20.96 -21.53 4.12
CA LYS A 60 -21.75 -21.06 5.27
C LYS A 60 -22.55 -19.80 4.94
N ILE A 61 -22.07 -18.94 4.05
CA ILE A 61 -22.76 -17.71 3.65
C ILE A 61 -23.97 -18.03 2.79
N ALA A 62 -23.81 -18.91 1.79
CA ALA A 62 -24.89 -19.39 0.94
C ALA A 62 -25.96 -20.10 1.79
N LEU A 63 -25.55 -20.94 2.75
CA LEU A 63 -26.46 -21.52 3.73
C LEU A 63 -27.17 -20.42 4.54
N ALA A 64 -26.44 -19.47 5.12
CA ALA A 64 -27.02 -18.43 5.95
C ALA A 64 -27.96 -17.49 5.17
N SER A 65 -27.68 -17.23 3.89
CA SER A 65 -28.55 -16.47 2.99
C SER A 65 -29.88 -17.19 2.74
N GLN A 66 -29.85 -18.52 2.58
CA GLN A 66 -31.05 -19.34 2.42
C GLN A 66 -31.83 -19.55 3.72
N ILE A 67 -31.14 -19.70 4.87
CA ILE A 67 -31.77 -19.91 6.18
C ILE A 67 -32.36 -18.61 6.73
N ASN A 68 -31.62 -17.50 6.67
CA ASN A 68 -32.05 -16.21 7.23
C ASN A 68 -32.86 -15.35 6.25
N GLY A 69 -33.10 -15.85 5.03
CA GLY A 69 -33.88 -15.19 3.99
C GLY A 69 -33.29 -13.84 3.55
N ALA A 70 -32.37 -13.85 2.57
CA ALA A 70 -31.84 -12.67 1.86
C ALA A 70 -31.31 -11.49 2.70
N ALA A 71 -31.32 -11.55 4.03
CA ALA A 71 -30.89 -10.46 4.92
C ALA A 71 -29.36 -10.28 4.95
N LEU A 72 -28.59 -11.29 4.51
CA LEU A 72 -27.14 -11.18 4.37
C LEU A 72 -26.70 -10.49 3.06
N ALA A 73 -27.60 -10.36 2.08
CA ALA A 73 -27.30 -9.63 0.84
C ALA A 73 -27.24 -8.10 1.02
N VAL A 74 -27.63 -7.59 2.19
CA VAL A 74 -27.76 -6.15 2.48
C VAL A 74 -26.52 -5.59 3.23
N LEU A 75 -25.55 -6.43 3.61
CA LEU A 75 -24.35 -5.99 4.32
C LEU A 75 -23.14 -5.65 3.43
N ALA A 76 -23.30 -5.70 2.11
CA ALA A 76 -22.37 -5.01 1.22
C ALA A 76 -22.94 -3.60 1.00
N PRO A 77 -22.44 -2.56 1.70
CA PRO A 77 -22.68 -1.22 1.20
C PRO A 77 -22.10 -1.12 -0.21
N SER A 78 -22.48 -0.06 -0.91
CA SER A 78 -21.90 0.47 -2.14
C SER A 78 -20.36 0.63 -2.17
N LEU A 79 -19.60 0.02 -1.26
CA LEU A 79 -18.13 -0.08 -1.23
C LEU A 79 -17.56 -0.64 -2.54
N ALA A 80 -18.32 -1.48 -3.25
CA ALA A 80 -17.89 -2.14 -4.48
C ALA A 80 -17.66 -1.20 -5.68
N GLU A 81 -18.18 0.04 -5.65
CA GLU A 81 -18.09 0.94 -6.82
C GLU A 81 -16.84 1.82 -6.86
N ALA A 82 -16.14 2.06 -5.74
CA ALA A 82 -14.98 2.97 -5.71
C ALA A 82 -13.61 2.26 -5.62
N SER A 83 -13.46 1.26 -4.74
CA SER A 83 -12.17 0.64 -4.39
C SER A 83 -12.21 -0.89 -4.30
N PRO A 84 -11.07 -1.60 -4.47
CA PRO A 84 -11.02 -3.05 -4.30
C PRO A 84 -11.23 -3.46 -2.84
N VAL A 85 -12.11 -4.45 -2.61
CA VAL A 85 -12.38 -5.02 -1.27
C VAL A 85 -11.46 -6.21 -1.01
N LEU A 86 -10.86 -6.29 0.18
CA LEU A 86 -9.95 -7.36 0.59
C LEU A 86 -10.61 -8.33 1.58
N ALA A 87 -10.48 -9.63 1.32
CA ALA A 87 -10.82 -10.70 2.25
C ALA A 87 -9.54 -11.37 2.77
N ILE A 88 -9.31 -11.38 4.09
CA ILE A 88 -8.10 -11.95 4.69
C ILE A 88 -8.47 -13.23 5.44
N PHE A 89 -8.13 -14.38 4.87
CA PHE A 89 -8.37 -15.68 5.51
C PHE A 89 -7.29 -16.01 6.53
N PRO A 90 -7.62 -16.81 7.57
CA PRO A 90 -6.63 -17.30 8.52
C PRO A 90 -5.49 -18.05 7.81
N ILE A 91 -4.26 -17.74 8.19
CA ILE A 91 -3.07 -18.42 7.70
C ILE A 91 -3.14 -19.90 8.13
N GLU A 92 -3.03 -20.79 7.15
CA GLU A 92 -3.08 -22.23 7.38
C GLU A 92 -1.79 -22.69 8.07
N CYS A 93 -1.88 -23.10 9.34
CA CYS A 93 -0.75 -23.71 10.03
C CYS A 93 -0.63 -25.19 9.65
N LEU A 94 0.46 -25.54 8.96
CA LEU A 94 0.79 -26.91 8.55
C LEU A 94 1.56 -27.70 9.64
N SER A 95 1.70 -27.13 10.84
CA SER A 95 2.44 -27.70 11.96
C SER A 95 1.46 -28.24 13.01
N GLY A 96 1.80 -29.37 13.64
CA GLY A 96 0.91 -30.02 14.62
C GLY A 96 0.83 -29.34 15.99
N ASP A 97 1.81 -28.46 16.30
CA ASP A 97 1.87 -27.74 17.58
C ASP A 97 0.92 -26.53 17.58
N GLU A 98 0.04 -26.48 18.58
CA GLU A 98 -0.97 -25.45 18.79
C GLU A 98 -0.37 -24.04 18.90
N ARG A 99 0.87 -23.91 19.39
CA ARG A 99 1.54 -22.60 19.48
C ARG A 99 1.64 -21.92 18.11
N TRP A 100 1.89 -22.69 17.05
CA TRP A 100 2.05 -22.18 15.70
C TRP A 100 0.73 -21.83 15.05
N ARG A 101 -0.35 -22.51 15.46
CA ARG A 101 -1.71 -22.15 15.06
C ARG A 101 -2.13 -20.82 15.65
N ARG A 102 -1.87 -20.60 16.94
CA ARG A 102 -2.13 -19.32 17.61
C ARG A 102 -1.31 -18.18 17.01
N PHE A 103 -0.05 -18.43 16.70
CA PHE A 103 0.81 -17.47 16.01
C PHE A 103 0.27 -17.11 14.62
N ALA A 104 -0.14 -18.10 13.82
CA ALA A 104 -0.73 -17.87 12.49
C ALA A 104 -2.03 -17.06 12.57
N ASP A 105 -2.92 -17.37 13.53
CA ASP A 105 -4.16 -16.63 13.76
C ASP A 105 -3.89 -15.17 14.19
N GLY A 106 -2.93 -14.96 15.09
CA GLY A 106 -2.51 -13.62 15.53
C GLY A 106 -1.99 -12.80 14.35
N LEU A 107 -1.08 -13.36 13.57
CA LEU A 107 -0.53 -12.73 12.38
C LEU A 107 -1.60 -12.35 11.36
N SER A 108 -2.58 -13.23 11.10
CA SER A 108 -3.71 -12.90 10.22
C SER A 108 -4.57 -11.76 10.76
N SER A 109 -4.80 -11.73 12.07
CA SER A 109 -5.54 -10.65 12.72
C SER A 109 -4.81 -9.32 12.61
N ASP A 110 -3.51 -9.31 12.90
CA ASP A 110 -2.67 -8.10 12.86
C ASP A 110 -2.60 -7.53 11.43
N ILE A 111 -2.37 -8.39 10.43
CA ILE A 111 -2.41 -8.00 9.00
C ILE A 111 -3.76 -7.37 8.65
N SER A 112 -4.87 -7.95 9.13
CA SER A 112 -6.21 -7.40 8.86
C SER A 112 -6.44 -6.05 9.52
N ILE A 113 -5.98 -5.87 10.75
CA ILE A 113 -6.13 -4.61 11.49
C ILE A 113 -5.33 -3.50 10.82
N ASP A 114 -4.08 -3.78 10.46
CA ASP A 114 -3.21 -2.77 9.89
C ASP A 114 -3.54 -2.46 8.43
N LEU A 115 -4.00 -3.44 7.63
CA LEU A 115 -4.56 -3.15 6.30
C LEU A 115 -5.85 -2.31 6.37
N ALA A 116 -6.65 -2.46 7.42
CA ALA A 116 -7.86 -1.65 7.60
C ALA A 116 -7.57 -0.17 7.92
N ARG A 117 -6.31 0.19 8.20
CA ARG A 117 -5.90 1.60 8.35
C ARG A 117 -5.84 2.35 7.01
N TYR A 118 -5.77 1.63 5.89
CA TYR A 118 -5.85 2.22 4.56
C TYR A 118 -7.32 2.51 4.23
N ALA A 119 -7.74 3.76 4.39
CA ALA A 119 -9.14 4.18 4.22
C ALA A 119 -9.70 3.87 2.82
N ASP A 120 -8.84 3.79 1.81
CA ASP A 120 -9.15 3.48 0.41
C ASP A 120 -9.17 1.98 0.09
N LEU A 121 -8.86 1.10 1.05
CA LEU A 121 -8.84 -0.35 0.89
C LEU A 121 -9.79 -1.01 1.90
N PRO A 122 -11.08 -1.17 1.57
CA PRO A 122 -12.01 -1.84 2.47
C PRO A 122 -11.58 -3.27 2.78
N VAL A 123 -11.38 -3.58 4.06
CA VAL A 123 -11.01 -4.92 4.54
C VAL A 123 -12.21 -5.56 5.23
N ILE A 124 -12.57 -6.78 4.83
CA ILE A 124 -13.57 -7.57 5.53
C ILE A 124 -13.00 -8.02 6.88
N ALA A 125 -13.75 -7.78 7.95
CA ALA A 125 -13.32 -8.07 9.31
C ALA A 125 -12.80 -9.52 9.47
N PHE A 126 -11.62 -9.65 10.06
CA PHE A 126 -10.94 -10.95 10.25
C PHE A 126 -11.83 -12.01 10.91
N HIS A 127 -12.63 -11.66 11.93
CA HIS A 127 -13.50 -12.62 12.60
C HIS A 127 -14.59 -13.21 11.69
N THR A 128 -15.08 -12.44 10.70
CA THR A 128 -15.99 -12.94 9.67
C THR A 128 -15.29 -14.02 8.87
N MET A 129 -14.09 -13.74 8.37
CA MET A 129 -13.29 -14.68 7.59
C MET A 129 -12.91 -15.94 8.39
N LYS A 130 -12.52 -15.76 9.66
CA LYS A 130 -12.20 -16.85 10.57
C LYS A 130 -13.39 -17.80 10.80
N SER A 131 -14.61 -17.26 10.83
CA SER A 131 -15.83 -18.07 11.02
C SER A 131 -16.18 -18.98 9.83
N LEU A 132 -15.61 -18.69 8.64
CA LEU A 132 -15.74 -19.47 7.41
C LEU A 132 -14.68 -20.58 7.33
N GLY A 133 -13.57 -20.40 8.05
CA GLY A 133 -12.50 -21.39 8.19
C GLY A 133 -11.30 -21.12 7.29
N SER A 134 -10.33 -22.05 7.29
CA SER A 134 -9.04 -21.93 6.60
C SER A 134 -8.87 -22.88 5.41
N LYS A 135 -9.95 -23.52 4.96
CA LYS A 135 -9.90 -24.46 3.83
C LYS A 135 -9.81 -23.69 2.51
N ARG A 136 -8.65 -23.74 1.87
CA ARG A 136 -8.38 -23.07 0.58
C ARG A 136 -9.41 -23.34 -0.51
N VAL A 137 -10.01 -24.53 -0.53
CA VAL A 137 -11.02 -24.91 -1.54
C VAL A 137 -12.29 -24.05 -1.49
N ASP A 138 -12.60 -23.46 -0.33
CA ASP A 138 -13.82 -22.69 -0.12
C ASP A 138 -13.60 -21.17 -0.32
N PHE A 139 -12.35 -20.71 -0.33
CA PHE A 139 -12.00 -19.28 -0.29
C PHE A 139 -12.59 -18.47 -1.44
N ALA A 140 -12.54 -18.98 -2.68
CA ALA A 140 -13.08 -18.27 -3.83
C ALA A 140 -14.61 -18.13 -3.76
N ALA A 141 -15.31 -19.17 -3.30
CA ALA A 141 -16.76 -19.14 -3.13
C ALA A 141 -17.16 -18.16 -2.02
N ASP A 142 -16.44 -18.18 -0.90
CA ASP A 142 -16.65 -17.30 0.25
C ASP A 142 -16.33 -15.83 -0.08
N GLY A 143 -15.18 -15.56 -0.71
CA GLY A 143 -14.79 -14.22 -1.13
C GLY A 143 -15.80 -13.61 -2.10
N LYS A 144 -16.25 -14.38 -3.09
CA LYS A 144 -17.31 -13.97 -4.02
C LYS A 144 -18.63 -13.66 -3.30
N ALA A 145 -19.02 -14.49 -2.33
CA ALA A 145 -20.24 -14.28 -1.57
C ALA A 145 -20.21 -13.01 -0.71
N LEU A 146 -19.03 -12.59 -0.26
CA LEU A 146 -18.81 -11.37 0.52
C LEU A 146 -18.55 -10.13 -0.36
N GLY A 147 -18.53 -10.26 -1.68
CA GLY A 147 -18.20 -9.17 -2.60
C GLY A 147 -16.73 -8.74 -2.54
N ALA A 148 -15.83 -9.61 -2.08
CA ALA A 148 -14.40 -9.33 -2.11
C ALA A 148 -13.90 -9.21 -3.55
N THR A 149 -12.95 -8.30 -3.79
CA THR A 149 -12.21 -8.20 -5.05
C THR A 149 -11.00 -9.12 -5.04
N TYR A 150 -10.25 -9.11 -3.94
CA TYR A 150 -9.07 -9.95 -3.76
C TYR A 150 -9.12 -10.72 -2.44
N ILE A 151 -8.46 -11.87 -2.44
CA ILE A 151 -8.30 -12.76 -1.30
C ILE A 151 -6.83 -12.77 -0.89
N VAL A 152 -6.55 -12.44 0.37
CA VAL A 152 -5.26 -12.66 1.02
C VAL A 152 -5.36 -13.93 1.85
N SER A 153 -4.43 -14.85 1.64
CA SER A 153 -4.32 -16.06 2.44
C SER A 153 -2.85 -16.43 2.66
N GLY A 154 -2.59 -17.45 3.49
CA GLY A 154 -1.22 -17.88 3.69
C GLY A 154 -1.09 -19.29 4.24
N GLN A 155 0.16 -19.73 4.31
CA GLN A 155 0.57 -20.99 4.91
C GLN A 155 1.76 -20.76 5.82
N LEU A 156 1.72 -21.36 7.00
CA LEU A 156 2.81 -21.35 7.96
C LEU A 156 3.30 -22.78 8.20
N ARG A 157 4.59 -22.99 7.97
CA ARG A 157 5.28 -24.23 8.28
C ARG A 157 6.42 -23.95 9.23
N ALA A 158 6.40 -24.59 10.38
CA ALA A 158 7.49 -24.53 11.35
C ALA A 158 8.22 -25.88 11.41
N HIS A 159 9.54 -25.80 11.42
CA HIS A 159 10.45 -26.90 11.71
C HIS A 159 11.37 -26.44 12.86
N ASP A 160 12.15 -27.36 13.45
CA ASP A 160 12.89 -27.14 14.70
C ASP A 160 13.73 -25.85 14.75
N ARG A 161 14.23 -25.36 13.61
CA ARG A 161 15.09 -24.17 13.53
C ARG A 161 14.55 -23.04 12.64
N ARG A 162 13.45 -23.26 11.92
CA ARG A 162 12.95 -22.30 10.91
C ARG A 162 11.43 -22.27 10.83
N VAL A 163 10.90 -21.05 10.72
CA VAL A 163 9.51 -20.79 10.33
C VAL A 163 9.50 -20.27 8.91
N ARG A 164 8.66 -20.87 8.08
CA ARG A 164 8.38 -20.43 6.72
C ARG A 164 6.93 -19.97 6.66
N LEU A 165 6.75 -18.70 6.35
CA LEU A 165 5.47 -18.11 6.02
C LEU A 165 5.40 -17.88 4.52
N THR A 166 4.28 -18.27 3.91
CA THR A 166 3.93 -17.89 2.54
C THR A 166 2.63 -17.11 2.59
N ILE A 167 2.63 -15.92 2.01
CA ILE A 167 1.42 -15.10 1.82
C ILE A 167 1.10 -15.10 0.33
N GLU A 168 -0.18 -15.15 0.01
CA GLU A 168 -0.72 -15.24 -1.34
C GLU A 168 -1.86 -14.24 -1.50
N LEU A 169 -1.90 -13.57 -2.65
CA LEU A 169 -2.99 -12.71 -3.09
C LEU A 169 -3.63 -13.33 -4.33
N ALA A 170 -4.93 -13.58 -4.30
CA ALA A 170 -5.70 -14.21 -5.37
C ALA A 170 -6.90 -13.34 -5.81
N ASP A 171 -7.32 -13.48 -7.07
CA ASP A 171 -8.58 -12.88 -7.56
C ASP A 171 -9.77 -13.63 -6.93
N ALA A 172 -10.67 -12.89 -6.27
CA ALA A 172 -11.76 -13.50 -5.53
C ALA A 172 -12.83 -14.17 -6.42
N ARG A 173 -12.91 -13.81 -7.71
CA ARG A 173 -13.91 -14.34 -8.64
C ARG A 173 -13.50 -15.68 -9.24
N SER A 174 -12.21 -15.83 -9.51
CA SER A 174 -11.63 -16.99 -10.20
C SER A 174 -10.83 -17.91 -9.27
N GLY A 175 -10.40 -17.40 -8.11
CA GLY A 175 -9.49 -18.12 -7.20
C GLY A 175 -8.05 -18.23 -7.73
N VAL A 176 -7.70 -17.55 -8.81
CA VAL A 176 -6.37 -17.58 -9.40
C VAL A 176 -5.40 -16.78 -8.53
N SER A 177 -4.29 -17.41 -8.14
CA SER A 177 -3.14 -16.75 -7.50
C SER A 177 -2.58 -15.68 -8.43
N LEU A 178 -2.55 -14.43 -7.97
CA LEU A 178 -2.01 -13.29 -8.70
C LEU A 178 -0.60 -12.93 -8.24
N TRP A 179 -0.30 -13.19 -6.97
CA TRP A 179 0.98 -12.88 -6.35
C TRP A 179 1.20 -13.75 -5.12
N SER A 180 2.46 -14.07 -4.81
CA SER A 180 2.84 -14.78 -3.60
C SER A 180 4.23 -14.37 -3.14
N GLU A 181 4.45 -14.31 -1.84
CA GLU A 181 5.74 -13.99 -1.24
C GLU A 181 6.06 -14.92 -0.07
N ARG A 182 7.36 -15.13 0.17
CA ARG A 182 7.83 -16.09 1.15
C ARG A 182 8.82 -15.47 2.12
N TYR A 183 8.52 -15.65 3.41
CA TYR A 183 9.34 -15.20 4.52
C TYR A 183 9.90 -16.42 5.25
N ASP A 184 11.23 -16.55 5.23
CA ASP A 184 11.95 -17.56 6.02
C ASP A 184 12.66 -16.87 7.20
N ARG A 185 12.38 -17.32 8.43
CA ARG A 185 12.93 -16.76 9.67
C ARG A 185 13.38 -17.85 10.66
N PRO A 186 14.42 -17.59 11.47
CA PRO A 186 14.76 -18.45 12.61
C PRO A 186 13.59 -18.54 13.61
N VAL A 187 13.39 -19.69 14.24
CA VAL A 187 12.34 -19.87 15.27
C VAL A 187 12.62 -19.03 16.50
N GLU A 188 13.90 -18.79 16.79
CA GLU A 188 14.37 -18.09 17.98
C GLU A 188 13.98 -16.63 17.96
N THR A 189 13.89 -16.02 16.77
CA THR A 189 13.62 -14.58 16.61
C THR A 189 12.22 -14.27 16.07
N ILE A 190 11.43 -15.27 15.67
CA ILE A 190 10.17 -15.03 14.95
C ILE A 190 9.12 -14.29 15.80
N PHE A 191 9.06 -14.56 17.09
CA PHE A 191 8.12 -13.90 18.00
C PHE A 191 8.52 -12.45 18.29
N GLU A 192 9.83 -12.17 18.36
CA GLU A 192 10.37 -10.82 18.51
C GLU A 192 10.20 -9.99 17.22
N LEU A 193 10.09 -10.67 16.07
CA LEU A 193 9.98 -10.06 14.74
C LEU A 193 8.56 -10.08 14.19
N GLN A 194 7.55 -10.47 14.97
CA GLN A 194 6.16 -10.58 14.49
C GLN A 194 5.67 -9.26 13.91
N ASP A 195 5.80 -8.16 14.65
CA ASP A 195 5.37 -6.82 14.21
C ASP A 195 6.09 -6.41 12.92
N SER A 196 7.42 -6.59 12.89
CA SER A 196 8.22 -6.29 11.69
C SER A 196 7.83 -7.16 10.48
N LEU A 197 7.40 -8.40 10.70
CA LEU A 197 6.91 -9.28 9.64
C LEU A 197 5.55 -8.82 9.12
N THR A 198 4.62 -8.47 10.01
CA THR A 198 3.32 -7.88 9.67
C THR A 198 3.52 -6.61 8.84
N GLU A 199 4.33 -5.67 9.34
CA GLU A 199 4.66 -4.42 8.66
C GLU A 199 5.24 -4.70 7.27
N SER A 200 6.14 -5.67 7.14
CA SER A 200 6.75 -6.01 5.84
C SER A 200 5.73 -6.58 4.85
N VAL A 201 4.85 -7.48 5.30
CA VAL A 201 3.77 -8.02 4.45
C VAL A 201 2.89 -6.90 3.92
N ILE A 202 2.50 -5.97 4.78
CA ILE A 202 1.61 -4.86 4.43
C ILE A 202 2.27 -3.92 3.42
N ASN A 203 3.54 -3.55 3.66
CA ASN A 203 4.25 -2.66 2.76
C ASN A 203 4.44 -3.26 1.36
N VAL A 204 4.71 -4.56 1.27
CA VAL A 204 4.83 -5.26 -0.02
C VAL A 204 3.46 -5.41 -0.71
N LEU A 205 2.39 -5.59 0.06
CA LEU A 205 1.05 -5.81 -0.48
C LEU A 205 0.36 -4.49 -0.93
N ALA A 206 0.29 -3.51 -0.03
CA ALA A 206 -0.59 -2.34 -0.08
C ALA A 206 0.14 -1.00 -0.29
N GLY A 207 1.47 -1.00 -0.38
CA GLY A 207 2.24 0.17 -0.79
C GLY A 207 1.80 0.69 -2.17
N SER A 208 2.10 1.95 -2.48
CA SER A 208 1.70 2.61 -3.74
C SER A 208 2.26 1.91 -4.99
N ASN A 209 3.38 1.20 -4.85
CA ASN A 209 3.99 0.33 -5.86
C ASN A 209 3.90 -1.17 -5.49
N GLY A 210 3.10 -1.53 -4.48
CA GLY A 210 2.94 -2.90 -3.99
C GLY A 210 2.17 -3.82 -4.94
N ALA A 211 1.93 -5.05 -4.50
CA ALA A 211 1.26 -6.07 -5.29
C ALA A 211 -0.15 -5.65 -5.74
N LEU A 212 -0.96 -5.06 -4.85
CA LEU A 212 -2.32 -4.61 -5.17
C LEU A 212 -2.33 -3.52 -6.25
N ALA A 213 -1.44 -2.53 -6.13
CA ALA A 213 -1.32 -1.47 -7.12
C ALA A 213 -0.86 -2.01 -8.48
N THR A 214 0.08 -2.95 -8.49
CA THR A 214 0.60 -3.58 -9.73
C THR A 214 -0.46 -4.41 -10.43
N ILE A 215 -1.19 -5.23 -9.68
CA ILE A 215 -2.30 -6.04 -10.22
C ILE A 215 -3.41 -5.14 -10.75
N GLY A 216 -3.81 -4.12 -9.99
CA GLY A 216 -4.83 -3.16 -10.41
C GLY A 216 -4.48 -2.49 -11.73
N ARG A 217 -3.23 -2.03 -11.90
CA ARG A 217 -2.74 -1.44 -13.17
C ARG A 217 -2.84 -2.41 -14.35
N ASN A 218 -2.46 -3.67 -14.15
CA ASN A 218 -2.55 -4.69 -15.20
C ASN A 218 -3.99 -4.98 -15.63
N GLU A 219 -4.95 -4.91 -14.70
CA GLU A 219 -6.38 -5.06 -15.02
C GLU A 219 -6.93 -3.86 -15.80
N ILE A 220 -6.48 -2.65 -15.45
CA ILE A 220 -6.95 -1.40 -16.07
C ILE A 220 -6.68 -1.35 -17.57
N ILE A 221 -5.55 -1.91 -18.04
CA ILE A 221 -5.17 -1.94 -19.46
C ILE A 221 -6.27 -2.57 -20.34
N ARG A 222 -7.10 -3.44 -19.77
CA ARG A 222 -8.18 -4.15 -20.48
C ARG A 222 -9.53 -3.42 -20.44
N LYS A 223 -9.65 -2.32 -19.69
CA LYS A 223 -10.89 -1.56 -19.50
C LYS A 223 -11.00 -0.45 -20.56
N PRO A 224 -12.20 -0.17 -21.11
CA PRO A 224 -12.40 1.02 -21.91
C PRO A 224 -12.25 2.29 -21.04
N PRO A 225 -11.66 3.38 -21.55
CA PRO A 225 -11.39 4.59 -20.77
C PRO A 225 -12.61 5.19 -20.05
N SER A 226 -13.81 5.05 -20.62
CA SER A 226 -15.06 5.53 -20.04
C SER A 226 -15.55 4.74 -18.81
N SER A 227 -14.97 3.57 -18.56
CA SER A 227 -15.34 2.68 -17.44
C SER A 227 -14.38 2.78 -16.25
N LEU A 228 -13.38 3.65 -16.33
CA LEU A 228 -12.38 3.81 -15.27
C LEU A 228 -13.00 4.50 -14.06
N ARG A 229 -12.82 3.90 -12.88
CA ARG A 229 -13.23 4.44 -11.58
C ARG A 229 -12.17 5.40 -11.04
N ALA A 230 -12.49 6.11 -9.97
CA ALA A 230 -11.56 7.02 -9.29
C ALA A 230 -10.25 6.30 -8.89
N TYR A 231 -10.34 5.13 -8.25
CA TYR A 231 -9.17 4.34 -7.87
C TYR A 231 -8.35 3.85 -9.09
N ASP A 232 -9.00 3.52 -10.21
CA ASP A 232 -8.31 3.10 -11.43
C ASP A 232 -7.47 4.27 -11.99
N LEU A 233 -8.05 5.48 -12.03
CA LEU A 233 -7.37 6.70 -12.46
C LEU A 233 -6.22 7.09 -11.52
N TYR A 234 -6.41 6.91 -10.20
CA TYR A 234 -5.36 7.09 -9.20
C TYR A 234 -4.15 6.19 -9.49
N LEU A 235 -4.36 4.88 -9.71
CA LEU A 235 -3.27 3.95 -10.01
C LEU A 235 -2.51 4.32 -11.29
N LEU A 236 -3.22 4.74 -12.34
CA LEU A 236 -2.58 5.26 -13.56
C LEU A 236 -1.82 6.56 -13.29
N GLY A 237 -2.37 7.45 -12.45
CA GLY A 237 -1.72 8.68 -12.03
C GLY A 237 -0.38 8.44 -11.33
N VAL A 238 -0.35 7.51 -10.36
CA VAL A 238 0.87 7.09 -9.65
C VAL A 238 1.92 6.51 -10.59
N GLU A 239 1.51 5.71 -11.58
CA GLU A 239 2.43 5.17 -12.58
C GLU A 239 3.08 6.28 -13.40
N GLN A 240 2.28 7.25 -13.87
CA GLN A 240 2.79 8.38 -14.65
C GLN A 240 3.66 9.33 -13.81
N HIS A 241 3.28 9.56 -12.55
CA HIS A 241 4.05 10.35 -11.58
C HIS A 241 5.47 9.79 -11.40
N ASN A 242 5.57 8.46 -11.23
CA ASN A 242 6.84 7.77 -11.03
C ASN A 242 7.76 7.70 -12.26
N THR A 243 7.32 8.17 -13.44
CA THR A 243 8.21 8.33 -14.60
C THR A 243 9.18 9.50 -14.45
N PHE A 244 8.85 10.48 -13.58
CA PHE A 244 9.62 11.72 -13.39
C PHE A 244 9.92 12.48 -14.70
N SER A 245 9.05 12.33 -15.70
CA SER A 245 9.16 13.02 -17.00
C SER A 245 8.14 14.16 -17.08
N ARG A 246 8.39 15.15 -17.94
CA ARG A 246 7.44 16.27 -18.15
C ARG A 246 6.06 15.77 -18.62
N ALA A 247 6.05 14.85 -19.57
CA ALA A 247 4.83 14.27 -20.11
C ALA A 247 4.10 13.42 -19.06
N GLY A 248 4.83 12.59 -18.31
CA GLY A 248 4.27 11.78 -17.24
C GLY A 248 3.70 12.62 -16.11
N ASN A 249 4.39 13.69 -15.68
CA ASN A 249 3.87 14.60 -14.65
C ASN A 249 2.57 15.29 -15.08
N ALA A 250 2.51 15.78 -16.33
CA ALA A 250 1.28 16.36 -16.88
C ALA A 250 0.14 15.33 -16.98
N ALA A 251 0.46 14.08 -17.35
CA ALA A 251 -0.51 12.99 -17.37
C ALA A 251 -0.99 12.61 -15.96
N ALA A 252 -0.09 12.56 -14.98
CA ALA A 252 -0.39 12.28 -13.57
C ALA A 252 -1.36 13.32 -13.02
N ILE A 253 -1.07 14.61 -13.16
CA ILE A 253 -1.96 15.71 -12.73
C ILE A 253 -3.35 15.53 -13.35
N ARG A 254 -3.44 15.32 -14.67
CA ARG A 254 -4.73 15.13 -15.36
C ARG A 254 -5.51 13.91 -14.83
N LEU A 255 -4.85 12.78 -14.66
CA LEU A 255 -5.48 11.54 -14.21
C LEU A 255 -5.95 11.65 -12.75
N LEU A 256 -5.12 12.20 -11.88
CA LEU A 256 -5.42 12.39 -10.46
C LEU A 256 -6.52 13.44 -10.27
N SER A 257 -6.49 14.56 -10.98
CA SER A 257 -7.61 15.52 -10.97
C SER A 257 -8.91 14.86 -11.42
N ARG A 258 -8.89 14.05 -12.47
CA ARG A 258 -10.09 13.31 -12.90
C ARG A 258 -10.55 12.27 -11.88
N ALA A 259 -9.64 11.61 -11.19
CA ALA A 259 -9.98 10.70 -10.09
C ALA A 259 -10.74 11.45 -8.98
N LEU A 260 -10.29 12.64 -8.63
CA LEU A 260 -10.87 13.49 -7.59
C LEU A 260 -12.18 14.19 -8.00
N GLU A 261 -12.40 14.38 -9.30
CA GLU A 261 -13.73 14.76 -9.83
C GLU A 261 -14.76 13.65 -9.64
N LEU A 262 -14.34 12.38 -9.75
CA LEU A 262 -15.21 11.22 -9.54
C LEU A 262 -15.41 10.90 -8.06
N ASP A 263 -14.36 11.01 -7.26
CA ASP A 263 -14.38 10.81 -5.82
C ASP A 263 -13.49 11.84 -5.09
N PRO A 264 -14.09 12.96 -4.63
CA PRO A 264 -13.37 13.97 -3.87
C PRO A 264 -12.86 13.49 -2.51
N THR A 265 -13.35 12.36 -2.00
CA THR A 265 -12.97 11.81 -0.68
C THR A 265 -11.76 10.89 -0.75
N LEU A 266 -11.23 10.61 -1.94
CA LEU A 266 -10.05 9.79 -2.17
C LEU A 266 -8.77 10.51 -1.70
N VAL A 267 -8.45 10.41 -0.41
CA VAL A 267 -7.30 11.07 0.25
C VAL A 267 -5.99 10.86 -0.51
N ARG A 268 -5.67 9.61 -0.87
CA ARG A 268 -4.45 9.28 -1.63
C ARG A 268 -4.40 9.93 -3.00
N GLY A 269 -5.55 10.21 -3.62
CA GLY A 269 -5.62 10.99 -4.85
C GLY A 269 -5.15 12.43 -4.64
N TRP A 270 -5.56 13.07 -3.55
CA TRP A 270 -5.09 14.41 -3.16
C TRP A 270 -3.60 14.41 -2.82
N THR A 271 -3.14 13.42 -2.05
CA THR A 271 -1.72 13.30 -1.65
C THR A 271 -0.80 13.10 -2.87
N GLU A 272 -1.16 12.21 -3.80
CA GLU A 272 -0.37 12.04 -5.03
C GLU A 272 -0.45 13.24 -5.96
N LEU A 273 -1.60 13.94 -6.01
CA LEU A 273 -1.72 15.17 -6.79
C LEU A 273 -0.80 16.27 -6.22
N ALA A 274 -0.71 16.37 -4.89
CA ALA A 274 0.23 17.25 -4.20
C ALA A 274 1.68 16.92 -4.57
N TYR A 275 2.07 15.64 -4.57
CA TYR A 275 3.41 15.23 -5.03
C TYR A 275 3.65 15.53 -6.51
N ALA A 276 2.66 15.38 -7.38
CA ALA A 276 2.80 15.75 -8.79
C ALA A 276 3.00 17.27 -8.98
N TYR A 277 2.38 18.11 -8.14
CA TYR A 277 2.67 19.55 -8.11
C TYR A 277 4.06 19.86 -7.54
N SER A 278 4.53 19.12 -6.54
CA SER A 278 5.91 19.20 -6.04
C SER A 278 6.94 18.84 -7.12
N ILE A 279 6.68 17.79 -7.91
CA ILE A 279 7.51 17.44 -9.07
C ILE A 279 7.43 18.52 -10.14
N GLN A 280 6.25 19.10 -10.36
CA GLN A 280 6.04 20.21 -11.27
C GLN A 280 6.95 21.40 -10.93
N SER A 281 6.98 21.80 -9.65
CA SER A 281 7.83 22.90 -9.16
C SER A 281 9.31 22.55 -9.22
N CYS A 282 9.73 21.39 -8.70
CA CYS A 282 11.17 21.08 -8.56
C CYS A 282 11.88 20.72 -9.86
N HIS A 283 11.19 20.14 -10.83
CA HIS A 283 11.79 19.80 -12.14
C HIS A 283 11.61 20.92 -13.17
N GLY A 284 10.98 22.04 -12.78
CA GLY A 284 10.71 23.15 -13.69
C GLY A 284 9.76 22.75 -14.82
N PHE A 285 8.81 21.85 -14.55
CA PHE A 285 7.80 21.50 -15.53
C PHE A 285 6.72 22.59 -15.53
N GLY A 286 6.58 23.36 -16.62
CA GLY A 286 5.48 24.34 -16.77
C GLY A 286 5.79 25.79 -16.40
N GLY A 287 7.02 26.12 -16.00
CA GLY A 287 7.53 27.50 -15.92
C GLY A 287 7.00 28.39 -14.78
N ASP A 288 5.86 28.06 -14.17
CA ASP A 288 5.25 28.76 -13.03
C ASP A 288 5.42 27.98 -11.71
N ILE A 289 6.57 28.21 -11.06
CA ILE A 289 6.94 27.55 -9.80
C ILE A 289 5.97 27.96 -8.67
N ASN A 290 5.65 29.25 -8.56
CA ASN A 290 4.81 29.76 -7.47
C ASN A 290 3.39 29.20 -7.56
N GLY A 291 2.78 29.20 -8.75
CA GLY A 291 1.47 28.59 -8.93
C GLY A 291 1.47 27.08 -8.71
N ALA A 292 2.58 26.39 -8.98
CA ALA A 292 2.72 24.97 -8.63
C ALA A 292 2.77 24.75 -7.10
N ILE A 293 3.50 25.60 -6.36
CA ILE A 293 3.54 25.57 -4.89
C ILE A 293 2.16 25.88 -4.28
N GLU A 294 1.43 26.86 -4.82
CA GLU A 294 0.07 27.18 -4.37
C GLU A 294 -0.90 25.98 -4.58
N ARG A 295 -0.84 25.33 -5.75
CA ARG A 295 -1.64 24.14 -6.05
C ARG A 295 -1.23 22.95 -5.20
N TRP A 296 0.06 22.81 -4.90
CA TRP A 296 0.59 21.82 -3.97
C TRP A 296 -0.02 22.02 -2.58
N LEU A 297 0.08 23.23 -2.01
CA LEU A 297 -0.50 23.55 -0.70
C LEU A 297 -2.00 23.24 -0.66
N ALA A 298 -2.75 23.69 -1.68
CA ALA A 298 -4.18 23.43 -1.74
C ALA A 298 -4.52 21.92 -1.80
N ALA A 299 -3.74 21.12 -2.54
CA ALA A 299 -3.95 19.68 -2.62
C ALA A 299 -3.68 18.98 -1.28
N VAL A 300 -2.60 19.34 -0.58
CA VAL A 300 -2.29 18.75 0.73
C VAL A 300 -3.29 19.17 1.81
N GLU A 301 -3.77 20.42 1.79
CA GLU A 301 -4.84 20.87 2.69
C GLU A 301 -6.14 20.09 2.47
N ASN A 302 -6.46 19.76 1.21
CA ASN A 302 -7.62 18.90 0.91
C ASN A 302 -7.43 17.48 1.43
N ALA A 303 -6.26 16.87 1.24
CA ALA A 303 -5.95 15.55 1.79
C ALA A 303 -6.15 15.53 3.31
N LEU A 304 -5.55 16.48 4.02
CA LEU A 304 -5.60 16.57 5.49
C LEU A 304 -6.97 16.98 6.03
N ARG A 305 -7.82 17.62 5.22
CA ARG A 305 -9.22 17.89 5.57
C ARG A 305 -10.04 16.61 5.65
N PHE A 306 -9.77 15.64 4.77
CA PHE A 306 -10.47 14.35 4.76
C PHE A 306 -9.84 13.35 5.72
N ASP A 307 -8.51 13.32 5.83
CA ASP A 307 -7.79 12.52 6.80
C ASP A 307 -6.62 13.31 7.42
N PRO A 308 -6.82 13.91 8.61
CA PRO A 308 -5.77 14.63 9.33
C PRO A 308 -4.58 13.75 9.75
N MET A 309 -4.73 12.42 9.74
CA MET A 309 -3.73 11.45 10.15
C MET A 309 -2.98 10.82 8.96
N ASP A 310 -3.25 11.24 7.71
CA ASP A 310 -2.53 10.73 6.55
C ASP A 310 -1.05 11.14 6.63
N SER A 311 -0.20 10.16 6.92
CA SER A 311 1.23 10.38 7.16
C SER A 311 1.97 10.93 5.94
N SER A 312 1.56 10.56 4.73
CA SER A 312 2.18 11.05 3.49
C SER A 312 1.76 12.50 3.22
N ALA A 313 0.50 12.86 3.46
CA ALA A 313 0.03 14.23 3.38
C ALA A 313 0.71 15.12 4.43
N GLN A 314 0.92 14.64 5.66
CA GLN A 314 1.70 15.38 6.66
C GLN A 314 3.16 15.61 6.20
N ASN A 315 3.80 14.62 5.54
CA ASN A 315 5.14 14.84 4.98
C ASN A 315 5.11 15.84 3.83
N CYS A 316 4.11 15.75 2.96
CA CYS A 316 3.90 16.67 1.85
C CYS A 316 3.67 18.11 2.37
N LEU A 317 3.01 18.26 3.52
CA LEU A 317 2.83 19.53 4.21
C LEU A 317 4.17 20.05 4.76
N CYS A 318 5.00 19.18 5.36
CA CYS A 318 6.35 19.57 5.78
C CYS A 318 7.13 20.20 4.63
N ASP A 319 7.14 19.50 3.51
CA ASP A 319 7.86 19.92 2.31
C ASP A 319 7.36 21.28 1.78
N VAL A 320 6.04 21.46 1.58
CA VAL A 320 5.52 22.74 1.05
C VAL A 320 5.70 23.91 2.02
N MET A 321 5.57 23.69 3.34
CA MET A 321 5.82 24.72 4.34
C MET A 321 7.31 25.12 4.36
N GLY A 322 8.21 24.16 4.13
CA GLY A 322 9.64 24.42 3.92
C GLY A 322 9.90 25.32 2.70
N CYS A 323 9.23 25.06 1.58
CA CYS A 323 9.29 25.95 0.40
C CYS A 323 8.78 27.37 0.70
N LEU A 324 7.76 27.49 1.56
CA LEU A 324 7.18 28.78 1.97
C LEU A 324 7.99 29.48 3.08
N GLY A 325 9.04 28.84 3.60
CA GLY A 325 9.93 29.37 4.63
C GLY A 325 9.40 29.26 6.07
N ASP A 326 8.28 28.59 6.30
CA ASP A 326 7.74 28.34 7.64
C ASP A 326 8.26 27.00 8.18
N PHE A 327 9.51 27.03 8.66
CA PHE A 327 10.22 25.85 9.15
C PHE A 327 9.62 25.27 10.43
N GLU A 328 8.98 26.10 11.26
CA GLU A 328 8.31 25.60 12.46
C GLU A 328 7.07 24.78 12.09
N ALA A 329 6.28 25.23 11.11
CA ALA A 329 5.17 24.43 10.60
C ALA A 329 5.66 23.16 9.91
N ALA A 330 6.77 23.26 9.15
CA ALA A 330 7.36 22.11 8.49
C ALA A 330 7.81 21.02 9.49
N GLU A 331 8.52 21.38 10.55
CA GLU A 331 8.96 20.43 11.59
C GLU A 331 7.77 19.80 12.33
N ARG A 332 6.72 20.57 12.64
CA ARG A 332 5.49 20.03 13.24
C ARG A 332 4.80 19.01 12.34
N ALA A 333 4.74 19.28 11.03
CA ALA A 333 4.16 18.38 10.07
C ALA A 333 5.01 17.11 9.89
N LEU A 334 6.35 17.23 9.89
CA LEU A 334 7.26 16.09 9.84
C LEU A 334 7.10 15.18 11.06
N GLN A 335 6.98 15.76 12.26
CA GLN A 335 6.75 15.02 13.48
C GLN A 335 5.45 14.21 13.43
N ARG A 336 4.35 14.81 12.94
CA ARG A 336 3.07 14.11 12.74
C ARG A 336 3.17 13.01 11.68
N ALA A 337 3.87 13.26 10.59
CA ALA A 337 4.11 12.27 9.55
C ALA A 337 4.83 11.04 10.12
N PHE A 338 5.81 11.24 11.02
CA PHE A 338 6.47 10.14 11.73
C PHE A 338 5.55 9.41 12.69
N GLU A 339 4.77 10.14 13.50
CA GLU A 339 3.81 9.56 14.46
C GLU A 339 2.80 8.64 13.76
N TYR A 340 2.28 9.07 12.61
CA TYR A 340 1.25 8.31 11.88
C TYR A 340 1.82 7.29 10.88
N GLY A 341 3.07 7.46 10.45
CA GLY A 341 3.66 6.72 9.33
C GLY A 341 4.92 5.92 9.65
N SER A 342 5.28 5.76 10.92
CA SER A 342 6.52 5.07 11.33
C SER A 342 6.66 3.60 10.87
N ASN A 343 5.56 2.99 10.41
CA ASN A 343 5.49 1.63 9.89
C ASN A 343 5.23 1.55 8.38
N HIS A 344 5.16 2.70 7.69
CA HIS A 344 4.99 2.78 6.24
C HIS A 344 6.34 3.07 5.57
N ALA A 345 6.82 2.15 4.74
CA ALA A 345 8.11 2.24 4.08
C ALA A 345 8.17 3.46 3.14
N ASP A 346 7.12 3.72 2.36
CA ASP A 346 7.05 4.88 1.45
C ASP A 346 7.17 6.18 2.26
N THR A 347 6.41 6.31 3.34
CA THR A 347 6.45 7.49 4.23
C THR A 347 7.80 7.65 4.90
N LEU A 348 8.43 6.56 5.37
CA LEU A 348 9.78 6.63 5.96
C LEU A 348 10.85 7.10 4.98
N VAL A 349 10.75 6.75 3.69
CA VAL A 349 11.66 7.26 2.65
C VAL A 349 11.49 8.78 2.48
N LEU A 350 10.23 9.22 2.43
CA LEU A 350 9.88 10.63 2.27
C LEU A 350 10.32 11.44 3.49
N LEU A 351 10.03 10.95 4.71
CA LEU A 351 10.50 11.49 5.98
C LEU A 351 12.02 11.62 6.02
N ALA A 352 12.75 10.60 5.56
CA ALA A 352 14.20 10.65 5.46
C ALA A 352 14.66 11.77 4.52
N GLY A 353 14.02 11.90 3.36
CA GLY A 353 14.29 12.97 2.41
C GLY A 353 14.04 14.36 3.02
N SER A 354 12.89 14.54 3.67
CA SER A 354 12.49 15.80 4.28
C SER A 354 13.38 16.16 5.48
N ARG A 355 13.79 15.17 6.28
CA ARG A 355 14.76 15.37 7.37
C ARG A 355 16.12 15.82 6.83
N ALA A 356 16.60 15.22 5.75
CA ALA A 356 17.91 15.54 5.18
C ALA A 356 17.94 16.88 4.42
N LEU A 357 16.83 17.28 3.79
CA LEU A 357 16.81 18.38 2.84
C LEU A 357 16.01 19.60 3.33
N VAL A 358 15.08 19.45 4.27
CA VAL A 358 14.13 20.51 4.68
C VAL A 358 14.41 21.02 6.09
N VAL A 359 14.20 20.20 7.13
CA VAL A 359 14.08 20.67 8.53
C VAL A 359 14.99 19.99 9.57
N GLY A 360 15.97 19.16 9.19
CA GLY A 360 16.89 18.55 10.17
C GLY A 360 18.26 18.16 9.63
N ASP A 361 18.93 17.23 10.31
CA ASP A 361 20.28 16.80 9.97
C ASP A 361 20.25 15.58 9.00
N PRO A 362 21.00 15.60 7.88
CA PRO A 362 21.15 14.45 6.99
C PRO A 362 21.57 13.13 7.67
N ALA A 363 22.34 13.19 8.76
CA ALA A 363 22.73 12.01 9.53
C ALA A 363 21.54 11.33 10.22
N GLU A 364 20.54 12.10 10.66
CA GLU A 364 19.33 11.59 11.30
C GLU A 364 18.35 10.96 10.30
N ALA A 365 18.50 11.25 9.00
CA ALA A 365 17.68 10.66 7.94
C ALA A 365 18.03 9.19 7.64
N MET A 366 19.29 8.79 7.89
CA MET A 366 19.79 7.45 7.53
C MET A 366 19.02 6.31 8.20
N PRO A 367 18.72 6.34 9.51
CA PRO A 367 17.91 5.30 10.15
C PRO A 367 16.53 5.11 9.53
N PHE A 368 15.88 6.18 9.04
CA PHE A 368 14.56 6.11 8.41
C PHE A 368 14.60 5.39 7.07
N ILE A 369 15.52 5.78 6.18
CA ILE A 369 15.65 5.13 4.86
C ILE A 369 16.11 3.67 5.00
N GLU A 370 16.98 3.37 5.97
CA GLU A 370 17.39 1.99 6.25
C GLU A 370 16.24 1.14 6.80
N ARG A 371 15.39 1.70 7.66
CA ARG A 371 14.17 1.03 8.13
C ARG A 371 13.22 0.79 6.96
N ALA A 372 12.97 1.78 6.11
CA ALA A 372 12.10 1.64 4.95
C ALA A 372 12.53 0.49 4.02
N MET A 373 13.84 0.40 3.72
CA MET A 373 14.40 -0.67 2.90
C MET A 373 14.28 -2.06 3.55
N ARG A 374 14.25 -2.14 4.89
CA ARG A 374 13.96 -3.41 5.60
C ARG A 374 12.48 -3.77 5.56
N LEU A 375 11.60 -2.79 5.69
CA LEU A 375 10.15 -3.01 5.64
C LEU A 375 9.70 -3.43 4.24
N ASN A 376 10.23 -2.78 3.20
CA ASN A 376 9.96 -3.14 1.81
C ASN A 376 11.19 -3.75 1.14
N PRO A 377 11.37 -5.09 1.20
CA PRO A 377 12.46 -5.76 0.51
C PRO A 377 12.37 -5.68 -1.03
N LEU A 378 11.20 -5.29 -1.56
CA LEU A 378 10.96 -5.04 -2.98
C LEU A 378 10.92 -3.54 -3.28
N ALA A 379 11.83 -2.78 -2.65
CA ALA A 379 11.90 -1.33 -2.75
C ALA A 379 11.86 -0.84 -4.22
N PRO A 380 10.93 0.07 -4.57
CA PRO A 380 10.82 0.61 -5.93
C PRO A 380 11.99 1.55 -6.26
N ALA A 381 12.22 1.78 -7.56
CA ALA A 381 13.36 2.56 -8.05
C ALA A 381 13.48 3.97 -7.42
N TRP A 382 12.34 4.60 -7.12
CA TRP A 382 12.32 5.95 -6.54
C TRP A 382 12.93 6.00 -5.12
N TYR A 383 12.91 4.90 -4.36
CA TYR A 383 13.57 4.83 -3.05
C TYR A 383 15.07 5.07 -3.18
N PHE A 384 15.71 4.46 -4.18
CA PHE A 384 17.14 4.63 -4.42
C PHE A 384 17.48 6.04 -4.91
N GLY A 385 16.54 6.68 -5.60
CA GLY A 385 16.62 8.10 -5.96
C GLY A 385 16.69 8.96 -4.72
N MET A 386 15.77 8.77 -3.76
CA MET A 386 15.76 9.51 -2.50
C MET A 386 16.96 9.20 -1.61
N GLN A 387 17.30 7.91 -1.45
CA GLN A 387 18.49 7.46 -0.71
C GLN A 387 19.77 8.11 -1.25
N GLY A 388 19.89 8.24 -2.57
CA GLY A 388 21.00 8.94 -3.21
C GLY A 388 21.12 10.41 -2.78
N ARG A 389 20.00 11.12 -2.66
CA ARG A 389 19.97 12.52 -2.21
C ARG A 389 20.40 12.65 -0.74
N ILE A 390 19.89 11.77 0.11
CA ILE A 390 20.22 11.72 1.54
C ILE A 390 21.71 11.45 1.73
N LEU A 391 22.24 10.43 1.04
CA LEU A 391 23.67 10.09 1.09
C LEU A 391 24.54 11.24 0.57
N PHE A 392 24.10 11.93 -0.49
CA PHE A 392 24.81 13.10 -0.99
C PHE A 392 24.86 14.23 0.05
N ALA A 393 23.71 14.57 0.65
CA ALA A 393 23.62 15.60 1.68
C ALA A 393 24.45 15.25 2.93
N ALA A 394 24.55 13.97 3.26
CA ALA A 394 25.41 13.45 4.33
C ALA A 394 26.90 13.33 3.95
N GLY A 395 27.32 13.76 2.76
CA GLY A 395 28.71 13.69 2.29
C GLY A 395 29.19 12.29 1.85
N ARG A 396 28.31 11.29 1.83
CA ARG A 396 28.59 9.89 1.45
C ARG A 396 28.51 9.70 -0.06
N HIS A 397 29.30 10.46 -0.81
CA HIS A 397 29.15 10.60 -2.27
C HIS A 397 29.32 9.30 -3.07
N ARG A 398 30.24 8.40 -2.70
CA ARG A 398 30.39 7.10 -3.40
C ARG A 398 29.16 6.21 -3.26
N GLU A 399 28.57 6.20 -2.07
CA GLU A 399 27.34 5.44 -1.80
C GLU A 399 26.15 6.09 -2.49
N ALA A 400 26.11 7.42 -2.54
CA ALA A 400 25.12 8.17 -3.31
C ALA A 400 25.12 7.74 -4.78
N ILE A 401 26.30 7.65 -5.42
CA ILE A 401 26.44 7.17 -6.81
C ILE A 401 25.88 5.76 -6.97
N ALA A 402 26.26 4.84 -6.08
CA ALA A 402 25.78 3.45 -6.12
C ALA A 402 24.25 3.36 -5.99
N SER A 403 23.66 4.16 -5.12
CA SER A 403 22.21 4.25 -4.95
C SER A 403 21.53 4.86 -6.18
N LEU A 404 21.99 6.03 -6.65
CA LEU A 404 21.38 6.74 -7.78
C LEU A 404 21.39 5.94 -9.08
N ARG A 405 22.39 5.07 -9.30
CA ARG A 405 22.43 4.14 -10.45
C ARG A 405 21.31 3.09 -10.44
N ARG A 406 20.67 2.84 -9.30
CA ARG A 406 19.51 1.94 -9.16
C ARG A 406 18.18 2.68 -9.26
N ALA A 407 18.21 4.01 -9.33
CA ALA A 407 17.02 4.84 -9.44
C ALA A 407 16.54 4.95 -10.89
N THR A 408 15.39 5.61 -11.10
CA THR A 408 14.88 5.92 -12.44
C THR A 408 15.87 6.83 -13.19
N PRO A 409 16.48 6.37 -14.29
CA PRO A 409 17.65 7.01 -14.90
C PRO A 409 17.34 8.31 -15.66
N ASP A 410 16.06 8.56 -15.98
CA ASP A 410 15.60 9.69 -16.80
C ASP A 410 15.01 10.83 -15.95
N SER A 411 15.18 10.77 -14.63
CA SER A 411 14.82 11.88 -13.75
C SER A 411 15.92 12.95 -13.76
N PRO A 412 15.60 14.25 -14.00
CA PRO A 412 16.59 15.32 -13.99
C PRO A 412 17.29 15.44 -12.63
N ASN A 413 16.57 15.18 -11.52
CA ASN A 413 17.16 15.15 -10.19
C ASN A 413 18.20 14.02 -10.05
N VAL A 414 17.93 12.83 -10.59
CA VAL A 414 18.88 11.71 -10.51
C VAL A 414 20.14 12.04 -11.30
N ILE A 415 20.00 12.57 -12.51
CA ILE A 415 21.14 12.99 -13.36
C ILE A 415 21.95 14.09 -12.65
N MET A 416 21.27 15.11 -12.09
CA MET A 416 21.89 16.18 -11.34
C MET A 416 22.68 15.63 -10.15
N PHE A 417 22.08 14.86 -9.25
CA PHE A 417 22.77 14.34 -8.07
C PHE A 417 23.91 13.38 -8.42
N LEU A 418 23.83 12.63 -9.54
CA LEU A 418 24.96 11.86 -10.05
C LEU A 418 26.10 12.78 -10.47
N ALA A 419 25.82 13.84 -11.24
CA ALA A 419 26.83 14.81 -11.66
C ALA A 419 27.51 15.48 -10.46
N LEU A 420 26.72 15.90 -9.47
CA LEU A 420 27.21 16.50 -8.23
C LEU A 420 28.08 15.52 -7.44
N ALA A 421 27.64 14.27 -7.28
CA ALA A 421 28.39 13.26 -6.53
C ALA A 421 29.71 12.88 -7.21
N HIS A 422 29.72 12.71 -8.54
CA HIS A 422 30.95 12.47 -9.31
C HIS A 422 31.92 13.65 -9.20
N ALA A 423 31.42 14.89 -9.30
CA ALA A 423 32.25 16.09 -9.13
C ALA A 423 32.86 16.19 -7.72
N ALA A 424 32.09 15.85 -6.69
CA ALA A 424 32.54 15.90 -5.30
C ALA A 424 33.66 14.88 -4.98
N ILE A 425 33.78 13.78 -5.74
CA ILE A 425 34.86 12.79 -5.59
C ILE A 425 36.00 12.96 -6.60
N GLY A 426 35.97 14.01 -7.42
CA GLY A 426 37.02 14.31 -8.40
C GLY A 426 36.89 13.57 -9.75
N GLU A 427 35.78 12.89 -10.02
CA GLU A 427 35.49 12.21 -11.29
C GLU A 427 34.90 13.19 -12.31
N GLY A 428 35.74 14.13 -12.74
CA GLY A 428 35.31 15.29 -13.54
C GLY A 428 34.80 14.96 -14.95
N VAL A 429 35.26 13.86 -15.56
CA VAL A 429 34.81 13.44 -16.91
C VAL A 429 33.37 12.95 -16.85
N GLU A 430 33.08 12.08 -15.89
CA GLU A 430 31.75 11.53 -15.61
C GLU A 430 30.78 12.66 -15.22
N ALA A 431 31.20 13.55 -14.33
CA ALA A 431 30.42 14.71 -13.93
C ALA A 431 30.07 15.60 -15.12
N ALA A 432 31.05 15.91 -15.99
CA ALA A 432 30.82 16.72 -17.19
C ALA A 432 29.87 16.05 -18.19
N GLY A 433 29.99 14.73 -18.37
CA GLY A 433 29.08 13.97 -19.25
C GLY A 433 27.63 14.01 -18.76
N LEU A 434 27.41 13.84 -17.46
CA LEU A 434 26.08 13.93 -16.85
C LEU A 434 25.52 15.36 -16.87
N ALA A 435 26.37 16.37 -16.65
CA ALA A 435 25.98 17.77 -16.76
C ALA A 435 25.55 18.14 -18.19
N ALA A 436 26.30 17.69 -19.20
CA ALA A 436 25.94 17.88 -20.60
C ALA A 436 24.63 17.17 -20.97
N ARG A 437 24.41 15.95 -20.43
CA ARG A 437 23.15 15.22 -20.57
C ARG A 437 21.98 15.99 -19.98
N LEU A 438 22.12 16.46 -18.73
CA LEU A 438 21.09 17.25 -18.04
C LEU A 438 20.71 18.50 -18.84
N GLN A 439 21.69 19.24 -19.34
CA GLN A 439 21.44 20.45 -20.13
C GLN A 439 20.76 20.16 -21.49
N THR A 440 21.10 19.03 -22.11
CA THR A 440 20.53 18.62 -23.41
C THR A 440 19.09 18.14 -23.27
N GLU A 441 18.83 17.28 -22.28
CA GLU A 441 17.51 16.66 -22.06
C GLU A 441 16.55 17.60 -21.32
N PHE A 442 17.07 18.47 -20.45
CA PHE A 442 16.30 19.36 -19.59
C PHE A 442 16.84 20.79 -19.61
N PRO A 443 16.76 21.51 -20.75
CA PRO A 443 17.36 22.84 -20.91
C PRO A 443 16.78 23.91 -19.97
N GLU A 444 15.60 23.68 -19.41
CA GLU A 444 14.96 24.58 -18.44
C GLU A 444 15.35 24.26 -16.97
N PHE A 445 16.09 23.18 -16.73
CA PHE A 445 16.51 22.78 -15.40
C PHE A 445 17.73 23.59 -14.95
N SER A 446 17.74 24.05 -13.69
CA SER A 446 18.92 24.64 -13.05
C SER A 446 18.96 24.28 -11.58
N ILE A 447 20.15 24.38 -10.98
CA ILE A 447 20.35 24.07 -9.56
C ILE A 447 19.49 24.99 -8.69
N GLU A 448 19.43 26.28 -9.00
CA GLU A 448 18.65 27.24 -8.23
C GLU A 448 17.14 27.02 -8.39
N ARG A 449 16.67 26.60 -9.57
CA ARG A 449 15.26 26.19 -9.74
C ARG A 449 14.94 24.92 -8.97
N PHE A 450 15.86 23.96 -8.93
CA PHE A 450 15.71 22.78 -8.09
C PHE A 450 15.65 23.17 -6.61
N ILE A 451 16.56 24.01 -6.12
CA ILE A 451 16.57 24.45 -4.71
C ILE A 451 15.30 25.25 -4.36
N ALA A 452 14.78 26.06 -5.28
CA ALA A 452 13.57 26.86 -5.04
C ALA A 452 12.27 26.05 -5.19
N GLY A 453 12.24 25.11 -6.13
CA GLY A 453 11.04 24.32 -6.47
C GLY A 453 10.96 22.96 -5.77
N TYR A 454 12.07 22.46 -5.23
CA TYR A 454 12.13 21.37 -4.26
C TYR A 454 12.31 22.00 -2.87
N PRO A 455 11.81 21.38 -1.79
CA PRO A 455 11.97 21.93 -0.44
C PRO A 455 13.41 21.79 0.11
N VAL A 456 14.47 22.06 -0.68
CA VAL A 456 15.84 22.09 -0.17
C VAL A 456 16.04 23.38 0.62
N ALA A 457 15.72 23.32 1.90
CA ALA A 457 15.82 24.46 2.80
C ALA A 457 16.87 24.28 3.90
N ASN A 458 17.37 23.05 4.12
CA ASN A 458 18.45 22.81 5.06
C ASN A 458 19.74 23.54 4.59
N PRO A 459 20.33 24.43 5.41
CA PRO A 459 21.49 25.23 5.00
C PRO A 459 22.72 24.42 4.57
N ASP A 460 22.99 23.30 5.24
CA ASP A 460 24.14 22.44 4.94
C ASP A 460 23.92 21.68 3.63
N ALA A 461 22.71 21.17 3.39
CA ALA A 461 22.34 20.56 2.13
C ALA A 461 22.44 21.56 0.96
N VAL A 462 21.91 22.78 1.14
CA VAL A 462 22.01 23.87 0.15
C VAL A 462 23.47 24.19 -0.16
N LYS A 463 24.31 24.31 0.88
CA LYS A 463 25.75 24.57 0.72
C LYS A 463 26.44 23.44 -0.03
N ALA A 464 26.19 22.19 0.34
CA ALA A 464 26.77 21.01 -0.31
C ALA A 464 26.39 20.93 -1.79
N ILE A 465 25.11 21.13 -2.12
CA ILE A 465 24.61 21.13 -3.50
C ILE A 465 25.28 22.24 -4.31
N ARG A 466 25.26 23.49 -3.83
CA ARG A 466 25.88 24.63 -4.54
C ARG A 466 27.38 24.47 -4.72
N GLN A 467 28.08 23.91 -3.73
CA GLN A 467 29.52 23.66 -3.84
C GLN A 467 29.83 22.61 -4.90
N ALA A 468 29.12 21.47 -4.88
CA ALA A 468 29.31 20.43 -5.89
C ALA A 468 28.87 20.89 -7.28
N ALA A 469 27.86 21.76 -7.39
CA ALA A 469 27.42 22.33 -8.66
C ALA A 469 28.54 23.15 -9.32
N LYS A 470 29.25 23.96 -8.54
CA LYS A 470 30.43 24.70 -9.02
C LYS A 470 31.53 23.76 -9.54
N LEU A 471 31.76 22.63 -8.86
CA LEU A 471 32.72 21.62 -9.30
C LEU A 471 32.27 20.92 -10.60
N ALA A 472 30.98 20.63 -10.71
CA ALA A 472 30.36 20.02 -11.89
C ALA A 472 30.17 21.00 -13.06
N LYS A 473 30.43 22.31 -12.85
CA LYS A 473 30.15 23.40 -13.80
C LYS A 473 28.67 23.47 -14.19
N LEU A 474 27.78 23.14 -13.26
CA LEU A 474 26.33 23.33 -13.39
C LEU A 474 25.96 24.72 -12.85
N GLY A 475 25.35 25.54 -13.70
CA GLY A 475 24.90 26.91 -13.41
C GLY A 475 23.49 27.01 -12.87
#